data_AF-A0A3A3G1T1-F1
#
_entry.id   AF-A0A3A3G1T1-F1
#
_cell.length_a   1.000
_cell.length_b   1.000
_cell.length_c   1.000
_cell.angle_alpha   90.00
_cell.angle_beta   90.00
_cell.angle_gamma   90.00
#
_symmetry.space_group_name_H-M   'P 1'
#
loop_
_entity.id
_entity.type
_entity.pdbx_description
1 polymer ?
#
loop_
_entity_poly.entity_id
_entity_poly.type
_entity_poly.pdbx_seq_one_letter_code
_entity_poly.pdbx_strand_id
1 'polypeptide(L)'
;MTDLQASLMAIGGTIVVGVISYNKWQEYKAKKTVQRAFASEHDDVLMHPGANGDTEPAQRQEPSLMQGPTAAAQADVDVGTDSPPAATAVDVPVRAPQKELPVDELIDCAIALELEAPVRGEKILPTLQTLRHVGNKPVHFIGQREDGNWESVAHGNLYYGLFAGVQLANRSSALNEIEYSELITRLRQIADDIDAELDVPDMGAVMASARSLHQFVAEYDAQLSVNVQAKGEPWAINTLLTALERQGFDLRPDGRLVMPDGDGGILFSLSTNVSLAVETTSRLTLLLDVPRVAPAHDGFGAMTACARMLAARLDGVVVDDGNQPLTDAALTEIADQVTAFYTQMEESNIPAGSVRATRLFS
;
A
#
# COMPACT_ATOMS: atom_id res chain seq x y z
N MET A 1 25.12 -27.25 41.90
CA MET A 1 24.69 -25.86 41.73
C MET A 1 24.41 -25.30 43.11
N THR A 2 25.02 -24.18 43.48
CA THR A 2 24.81 -23.57 44.81
C THR A 2 23.39 -23.00 44.91
N ASP A 3 22.74 -23.09 46.08
CA ASP A 3 21.40 -22.50 46.33
C ASP A 3 21.28 -21.04 45.88
N LEU A 4 22.39 -20.30 45.95
CA LEU A 4 22.49 -18.92 45.49
C LEU A 4 22.26 -18.78 43.96
N GLN A 5 22.77 -19.71 43.16
CA GLN A 5 22.61 -19.69 41.69
C GLN A 5 21.19 -20.10 41.28
N ALA A 6 20.57 -21.04 42.02
CA ALA A 6 19.18 -21.41 41.80
C ALA A 6 18.22 -20.25 42.13
N SER A 7 18.48 -19.54 43.24
CA SER A 7 17.77 -18.32 43.63
C SER A 7 17.91 -17.21 42.58
N LEU A 8 19.12 -16.98 42.08
CA LEU A 8 19.38 -15.94 41.07
C LEU A 8 18.69 -16.24 39.73
N MET A 9 18.66 -17.51 39.32
CA MET A 9 17.94 -17.94 38.12
C MET A 9 16.42 -17.82 38.28
N ALA A 10 15.87 -18.13 39.46
CA ALA A 10 14.44 -17.98 39.73
C ALA A 10 14.00 -16.50 39.71
N ILE A 11 14.79 -15.61 40.31
CA ILE A 11 14.53 -14.16 40.30
C ILE A 11 14.66 -13.60 38.87
N GLY A 12 15.71 -13.99 38.14
CA GLY A 12 15.90 -13.60 36.74
C GLY A 12 14.74 -14.04 35.84
N GLY A 13 14.28 -15.30 35.98
CA GLY A 13 13.13 -15.81 35.25
C GLY A 13 11.83 -15.04 35.54
N THR A 14 11.62 -14.64 36.80
CA THR A 14 10.44 -13.86 37.21
C THR A 14 10.44 -12.46 36.58
N ILE A 15 11.61 -11.81 36.53
CA ILE A 15 11.76 -10.50 35.90
C ILE A 15 11.51 -10.59 34.39
N VAL A 16 12.06 -11.61 33.72
CA VAL A 16 11.87 -11.81 32.27
C VAL A 16 10.40 -12.07 31.94
N VAL A 17 9.71 -12.94 32.70
CA VAL A 17 8.27 -13.18 32.51
C VAL A 17 7.46 -11.91 32.78
N GLY A 18 7.83 -11.11 33.77
CA GLY A 18 7.22 -9.82 34.06
C GLY A 18 7.37 -8.82 32.90
N VAL A 19 8.57 -8.70 32.32
CA VAL A 19 8.85 -7.81 31.18
C VAL A 19 8.12 -8.28 29.92
N ILE A 20 8.11 -9.59 29.63
CA ILE A 20 7.39 -10.13 28.46
C ILE A 20 5.87 -9.91 28.61
N SER A 21 5.32 -10.11 29.81
CA SER A 21 3.90 -9.90 30.08
C SER A 21 3.54 -8.42 29.99
N TYR A 22 4.41 -7.53 30.48
CA TYR A 22 4.23 -6.08 30.38
C TYR A 22 4.34 -5.58 28.93
N ASN A 23 5.29 -6.09 28.16
CA ASN A 23 5.48 -5.73 26.75
C ASN A 23 4.29 -6.23 25.90
N LYS A 24 3.81 -7.45 26.13
CA LYS A 24 2.57 -7.95 25.49
C LYS A 24 1.33 -7.16 25.90
N TRP A 25 1.26 -6.67 27.14
CA TRP A 25 0.16 -5.81 27.57
C TRP A 25 0.24 -4.43 26.90
N GLN A 26 1.43 -3.87 26.71
CA GLN A 26 1.63 -2.66 25.91
C GLN A 26 1.23 -2.88 24.45
N GLU A 27 1.65 -3.98 23.84
CA GLU A 27 1.30 -4.34 22.46
C GLU A 27 -0.22 -4.52 22.29
N TYR A 28 -0.88 -5.14 23.27
CA TYR A 28 -2.35 -5.28 23.28
C TYR A 28 -3.07 -3.94 23.46
N LYS A 29 -2.51 -3.02 24.25
CA LYS A 29 -3.06 -1.67 24.47
C LYS A 29 -2.78 -0.75 23.26
N ALA A 30 -1.66 -0.94 22.57
CA ALA A 30 -1.28 -0.26 21.34
C ALA A 30 -2.23 -0.65 20.19
N LYS A 31 -2.48 -1.95 19.98
CA LYS A 31 -3.47 -2.45 19.01
C LYS A 31 -4.86 -1.85 19.25
N LYS A 32 -5.27 -1.70 20.51
CA LYS A 32 -6.58 -1.14 20.88
C LYS A 32 -6.69 0.38 20.73
N THR A 33 -5.58 1.12 20.69
CA THR A 33 -5.57 2.58 20.57
C THR A 33 -5.45 3.01 19.10
N VAL A 34 -4.63 2.29 18.31
CA VAL A 34 -4.57 2.40 16.84
C VAL A 34 -5.92 2.00 16.24
N GLN A 35 -6.50 0.86 16.63
CA GLN A 35 -7.84 0.48 16.19
C GLN A 35 -8.90 1.50 16.62
N ARG A 36 -8.77 2.18 17.76
CA ARG A 36 -9.78 3.17 18.17
C ARG A 36 -9.65 4.52 17.47
N ALA A 37 -8.45 4.88 17.04
CA ALA A 37 -8.18 6.04 16.18
C ALA A 37 -8.54 5.79 14.69
N PHE A 38 -8.65 4.51 14.27
CA PHE A 38 -8.98 4.12 12.90
C PHE A 38 -10.32 3.35 12.71
N ALA A 39 -11.00 2.91 13.79
CA ALA A 39 -12.26 2.16 13.71
C ALA A 39 -13.50 2.94 14.15
N SER A 40 -13.39 4.20 14.60
CA SER A 40 -14.55 4.99 15.02
C SER A 40 -15.29 5.68 13.86
N GLU A 41 -15.46 5.01 12.73
CA GLU A 41 -16.33 5.47 11.65
C GLU A 41 -16.93 4.32 10.82
N HIS A 42 -17.44 3.31 11.52
CA HIS A 42 -18.50 2.45 10.99
C HIS A 42 -19.58 2.34 12.07
N ASP A 43 -20.33 3.43 12.27
CA ASP A 43 -21.67 3.33 12.84
C ASP A 43 -22.66 3.39 11.68
N ASP A 44 -23.02 2.19 11.24
CA ASP A 44 -24.20 1.75 10.51
C ASP A 44 -25.15 2.84 9.94
N VAL A 45 -24.87 3.30 8.72
CA VAL A 45 -25.76 4.20 7.94
C VAL A 45 -26.80 3.41 7.13
N LEU A 46 -26.89 2.08 7.28
CA LEU A 46 -27.77 1.24 6.45
C LEU A 46 -29.01 0.69 7.17
N MET A 47 -29.23 1.05 8.44
CA MET A 47 -30.42 0.61 9.18
C MET A 47 -31.36 1.75 9.57
N HIS A 48 -31.83 2.51 8.58
CA HIS A 48 -33.08 3.28 8.71
C HIS A 48 -33.98 3.04 7.49
N PRO A 49 -35.05 2.24 7.60
CA PRO A 49 -36.05 2.13 6.55
C PRO A 49 -37.04 3.31 6.63
N GLY A 50 -36.95 4.20 5.64
CA GLY A 50 -38.06 4.90 5.00
C GLY A 50 -38.84 5.97 5.78
N ALA A 51 -38.69 7.24 5.37
CA ALA A 51 -39.83 8.17 5.26
C ALA A 51 -39.48 9.36 4.33
N ASN A 52 -40.20 9.38 3.21
CA ASN A 52 -40.32 10.35 2.12
C ASN A 52 -40.17 11.85 2.46
N GLY A 53 -39.66 12.61 1.48
CA GLY A 53 -39.81 14.07 1.40
C GLY A 53 -39.22 14.63 0.10
N ASP A 54 -40.11 14.92 -0.85
CA ASP A 54 -39.87 15.43 -2.20
C ASP A 54 -39.09 16.76 -2.26
N THR A 55 -38.17 16.94 -3.23
CA THR A 55 -38.00 18.20 -3.99
C THR A 55 -37.26 17.97 -5.33
N GLU A 56 -37.69 18.73 -6.34
CA GLU A 56 -37.59 18.69 -7.80
C GLU A 56 -36.21 18.84 -8.50
N PRO A 57 -36.11 18.62 -9.85
CA PRO A 57 -34.88 18.22 -10.52
C PRO A 57 -34.02 19.38 -11.02
N ALA A 58 -32.72 19.34 -10.71
CA ALA A 58 -31.73 20.25 -11.28
C ALA A 58 -31.29 19.79 -12.69
N GLN A 59 -31.43 20.71 -13.66
CA GLN A 59 -31.10 20.53 -15.08
C GLN A 59 -29.61 20.22 -15.29
N ARG A 60 -29.36 19.12 -16.01
CA ARG A 60 -28.06 18.72 -16.55
C ARG A 60 -27.69 19.64 -17.72
N GLN A 61 -26.55 20.32 -17.64
CA GLN A 61 -25.95 21.09 -18.74
C GLN A 61 -24.66 20.39 -19.18
N GLU A 62 -24.61 19.98 -20.45
CA GLU A 62 -23.41 19.41 -21.08
C GLU A 62 -22.64 20.48 -21.87
N PRO A 63 -21.30 20.54 -21.78
CA PRO A 63 -20.49 21.45 -22.59
C PRO A 63 -20.24 20.88 -23.99
N SER A 64 -20.45 21.70 -25.01
CA SER A 64 -20.17 21.39 -26.42
C SER A 64 -18.87 22.06 -26.89
N LEU A 65 -18.06 21.30 -27.64
CA LEU A 65 -16.81 21.72 -28.26
C LEU A 65 -17.08 22.40 -29.61
N MET A 66 -16.64 23.66 -29.77
CA MET A 66 -16.64 24.39 -31.04
C MET A 66 -15.27 24.33 -31.73
N GLN A 67 -15.30 24.14 -33.04
CA GLN A 67 -14.17 23.90 -33.94
C GLN A 67 -13.88 25.13 -34.82
N GLY A 68 -12.60 25.51 -34.92
CA GLY A 68 -11.94 26.22 -36.04
C GLY A 68 -11.99 27.76 -36.04
N PRO A 69 -11.09 28.46 -36.79
CA PRO A 69 -10.24 27.95 -37.87
C PRO A 69 -8.74 28.38 -37.85
N THR A 70 -8.03 27.79 -38.83
CA THR A 70 -6.64 27.89 -39.31
C THR A 70 -6.03 29.29 -39.53
N ALA A 71 -4.72 29.40 -39.27
CA ALA A 71 -3.81 30.32 -39.96
C ALA A 71 -2.38 29.75 -40.02
N ALA A 72 -1.82 29.78 -41.24
CA ALA A 72 -0.47 29.36 -41.59
C ALA A 72 0.58 30.45 -41.29
N ALA A 73 1.82 30.06 -40.98
CA ALA A 73 3.03 30.80 -41.35
C ALA A 73 4.27 29.91 -41.23
N GLN A 74 5.04 29.84 -42.33
CA GLN A 74 6.37 29.27 -42.46
C GLN A 74 7.43 30.23 -41.85
N ALA A 75 8.53 29.68 -41.36
CA ALA A 75 9.86 30.31 -41.46
C ALA A 75 10.97 29.27 -41.21
N ASP A 76 11.76 29.02 -42.25
CA ASP A 76 13.06 28.38 -42.22
C ASP A 76 14.06 29.18 -41.37
N VAL A 77 14.88 28.50 -40.55
CA VAL A 77 16.24 28.95 -40.23
C VAL A 77 17.16 27.74 -40.11
N ASP A 78 18.06 27.65 -41.09
CA ASP A 78 19.25 26.80 -41.19
C ASP A 78 20.34 27.31 -40.23
N VAL A 79 20.85 26.44 -39.34
CA VAL A 79 22.19 26.58 -38.74
C VAL A 79 22.78 25.18 -38.52
N GLY A 80 23.66 24.77 -39.43
CA GLY A 80 24.59 23.68 -39.20
C GLY A 80 25.75 24.07 -38.29
N THR A 81 26.27 23.06 -37.57
CA THR A 81 27.64 22.85 -37.03
C THR A 81 27.49 21.93 -35.80
N ASP A 82 28.36 21.02 -35.43
CA ASP A 82 29.47 20.29 -36.03
C ASP A 82 29.69 19.16 -35.00
N SER A 83 29.86 17.91 -35.44
CA SER A 83 30.05 16.75 -34.54
C SER A 83 31.52 16.56 -34.20
N PRO A 84 31.86 16.27 -32.92
CA PRO A 84 33.08 15.52 -32.60
C PRO A 84 32.77 14.06 -32.19
N PRO A 85 33.74 13.14 -32.36
CA PRO A 85 33.49 11.71 -32.52
C PRO A 85 33.42 10.91 -31.21
N ALA A 86 32.88 9.70 -31.39
CA ALA A 86 32.60 8.64 -30.44
C ALA A 86 33.73 8.31 -29.46
N ALA A 87 33.39 8.28 -28.17
CA ALA A 87 34.06 7.45 -27.16
C ALA A 87 33.18 6.23 -26.91
N THR A 88 33.73 5.05 -27.15
CA THR A 88 33.14 3.74 -26.87
C THR A 88 32.90 3.58 -25.37
N ALA A 89 31.67 3.87 -24.94
CA ALA A 89 31.18 3.44 -23.63
C ALA A 89 30.88 1.94 -23.71
N VAL A 90 31.45 1.20 -22.77
CA VAL A 90 31.18 -0.22 -22.55
C VAL A 90 29.70 -0.35 -22.21
N ASP A 91 28.96 -1.02 -23.09
CA ASP A 91 27.56 -1.41 -22.90
C ASP A 91 27.50 -2.39 -21.72
N VAL A 92 27.41 -1.84 -20.51
CA VAL A 92 26.76 -2.56 -19.41
C VAL A 92 25.30 -2.60 -19.83
N PRO A 93 24.67 -3.78 -20.01
CA PRO A 93 23.26 -3.81 -20.34
C PRO A 93 22.53 -3.15 -19.17
N VAL A 94 22.14 -1.90 -19.35
CA VAL A 94 21.10 -1.26 -18.56
C VAL A 94 19.90 -2.17 -18.78
N ARG A 95 19.61 -3.00 -17.78
CA ARG A 95 18.40 -3.81 -17.75
C ARG A 95 17.26 -2.82 -17.95
N ALA A 96 16.72 -2.80 -19.16
CA ALA A 96 15.53 -2.00 -19.46
C ALA A 96 14.51 -2.32 -18.35
N PRO A 97 13.79 -1.32 -17.80
CA PRO A 97 12.83 -1.57 -16.74
C PRO A 97 11.88 -2.65 -17.25
N GLN A 98 12.04 -3.86 -16.71
CA GLN A 98 11.13 -4.96 -17.00
C GLN A 98 9.81 -4.45 -16.46
N LYS A 99 8.87 -4.19 -17.35
CA LYS A 99 7.51 -3.79 -16.98
C LYS A 99 7.03 -4.82 -15.97
N GLU A 100 6.91 -4.41 -14.70
CA GLU A 100 6.53 -5.31 -13.63
C GLU A 100 5.16 -5.88 -13.99
N LEU A 101 5.12 -7.20 -14.11
CA LEU A 101 3.89 -7.89 -14.43
C LEU A 101 2.97 -7.81 -13.21
N PRO A 102 1.65 -7.66 -13.41
CA PRO A 102 0.71 -7.57 -12.29
C PRO A 102 0.55 -8.90 -11.54
N VAL A 103 1.05 -10.02 -12.10
CA VAL A 103 1.08 -11.34 -11.45
C VAL A 103 2.52 -11.64 -11.02
N ASP A 104 2.68 -12.05 -9.77
CA ASP A 104 3.98 -12.27 -9.14
C ASP A 104 3.99 -13.59 -8.36
N GLU A 105 4.73 -14.58 -8.85
CA GLU A 105 4.75 -15.94 -8.31
C GLU A 105 5.16 -16.04 -6.83
N LEU A 106 5.84 -15.02 -6.28
CA LEU A 106 6.21 -15.03 -4.86
C LEU A 106 5.04 -14.68 -3.93
N ILE A 107 4.06 -13.91 -4.41
CA ILE A 107 2.96 -13.40 -3.60
C ILE A 107 1.58 -13.79 -4.14
N ASP A 108 1.52 -14.32 -5.36
CA ASP A 108 0.32 -14.75 -6.05
C ASP A 108 0.32 -16.25 -6.30
N CYS A 109 -0.86 -16.86 -6.19
CA CYS A 109 -1.11 -18.17 -6.77
C CYS A 109 -1.39 -17.97 -8.27
N ALA A 110 -0.40 -18.29 -9.10
CA ALA A 110 -0.53 -18.28 -10.55
C ALA A 110 -1.18 -19.58 -11.03
N ILE A 111 -2.32 -19.45 -11.70
CA ILE A 111 -3.11 -20.55 -12.25
C ILE A 111 -3.08 -20.42 -13.78
N ALA A 112 -2.59 -21.44 -14.47
CA ALA A 112 -2.46 -21.41 -15.92
C ALA A 112 -3.81 -21.68 -16.59
N LEU A 113 -4.11 -20.91 -17.63
CA LEU A 113 -5.20 -21.16 -18.57
C LEU A 113 -4.58 -21.42 -19.94
N GLU A 114 -4.60 -22.68 -20.36
CA GLU A 114 -4.09 -23.12 -21.65
C GLU A 114 -5.18 -22.93 -22.71
N LEU A 115 -4.96 -22.01 -23.66
CA LEU A 115 -5.94 -21.72 -24.70
C LEU A 115 -5.87 -22.79 -25.80
N GLU A 116 -7.01 -23.31 -26.26
CA GLU A 116 -7.04 -24.27 -27.36
C GLU A 116 -6.59 -23.64 -28.70
N ALA A 117 -6.89 -22.36 -28.88
CA ALA A 117 -6.47 -21.57 -30.04
C ALA A 117 -6.13 -20.14 -29.63
N PRO A 118 -5.29 -19.41 -30.39
CA PRO A 118 -4.96 -18.04 -30.04
C PRO A 118 -6.18 -17.13 -30.05
N VAL A 119 -6.41 -16.42 -28.94
CA VAL A 119 -7.59 -15.55 -28.76
C VAL A 119 -7.19 -14.08 -28.72
N ARG A 120 -7.96 -13.22 -29.38
CA ARG A 120 -7.75 -11.77 -29.34
C ARG A 120 -8.18 -11.21 -28.00
N GLY A 121 -7.39 -10.31 -27.42
CA GLY A 121 -7.68 -9.70 -26.12
C GLY A 121 -9.06 -9.04 -26.02
N GLU A 122 -9.61 -8.52 -27.12
CA GLU A 122 -10.96 -7.94 -27.16
C GLU A 122 -12.08 -8.94 -26.85
N LYS A 123 -11.88 -10.23 -27.17
CA LYS A 123 -12.82 -11.32 -26.81
C LYS A 123 -12.65 -11.75 -25.35
N ILE A 124 -11.42 -11.72 -24.84
CA ILE A 124 -11.05 -12.22 -23.51
C ILE A 124 -11.39 -11.21 -22.41
N LEU A 125 -11.08 -9.93 -22.64
CA LEU A 125 -11.17 -8.85 -21.66
C LEU A 125 -12.52 -8.73 -20.96
N PRO A 126 -13.69 -8.78 -21.65
CA PRO A 126 -14.99 -8.70 -20.99
C PRO A 126 -15.18 -9.80 -19.94
N THR A 127 -14.75 -11.02 -20.26
CA THR A 127 -14.86 -12.19 -19.39
C THR A 127 -13.94 -12.06 -18.18
N LEU A 128 -12.69 -11.62 -18.35
CA LEU A 128 -11.74 -11.41 -17.24
C LEU A 128 -12.21 -10.32 -16.26
N GLN A 129 -12.88 -9.27 -16.77
CA GLN A 129 -13.41 -8.19 -15.94
C GLN A 129 -14.50 -8.63 -14.96
N THR A 130 -15.07 -9.82 -15.15
CA THR A 130 -16.05 -10.41 -14.23
C THR A 130 -15.43 -10.94 -12.93
N LEU A 131 -14.11 -11.19 -12.92
CA LEU A 131 -13.36 -11.75 -11.79
C LEU A 131 -12.18 -10.85 -11.43
N ARG A 132 -12.46 -9.69 -10.82
CA ARG A 132 -11.40 -8.78 -10.36
C ARG A 132 -10.94 -9.05 -8.93
N HIS A 133 -11.79 -9.68 -8.13
CA HIS A 133 -11.52 -9.95 -6.72
C HIS A 133 -12.16 -11.27 -6.31
N VAL A 134 -11.56 -11.90 -5.30
CA VAL A 134 -12.14 -13.01 -4.55
C VAL A 134 -12.02 -12.67 -3.07
N GLY A 135 -13.15 -12.55 -2.38
CA GLY A 135 -13.18 -11.92 -1.06
C GLY A 135 -12.63 -10.48 -1.13
N ASN A 136 -11.56 -10.22 -0.37
CA ASN A 136 -10.85 -8.94 -0.37
C ASN A 136 -9.52 -8.96 -1.17
N LYS A 137 -9.27 -10.02 -1.96
CA LYS A 137 -7.99 -10.21 -2.65
C LYS A 137 -8.11 -9.91 -4.13
N PRO A 138 -7.24 -9.07 -4.70
CA PRO A 138 -7.28 -8.77 -6.13
C PRO A 138 -6.86 -9.99 -6.94
N VAL A 139 -7.46 -10.11 -8.13
CA VAL A 139 -7.10 -11.08 -9.16
C VAL A 139 -6.60 -10.33 -10.37
N HIS A 140 -5.41 -10.70 -10.84
CA HIS A 140 -4.78 -10.13 -12.01
C HIS A 140 -4.61 -11.17 -13.11
N PHE A 141 -4.62 -10.72 -14.36
CA PHE A 141 -4.44 -11.57 -15.52
C PHE A 141 -3.32 -11.06 -16.40
N ILE A 142 -2.45 -11.97 -16.82
CA ILE A 142 -1.45 -11.75 -17.85
C ILE A 142 -1.65 -12.73 -18.98
N GLY A 143 -1.32 -12.32 -20.19
CA GLY A 143 -1.38 -13.16 -21.38
C GLY A 143 -0.02 -13.27 -22.06
N GLN A 144 0.24 -14.44 -22.63
CA GLN A 144 1.42 -14.71 -23.42
C GLN A 144 1.16 -14.35 -24.88
N ARG A 145 2.00 -13.49 -25.44
CA ARG A 145 1.99 -13.12 -26.86
C ARG A 145 2.76 -14.14 -27.71
N GLU A 146 2.69 -13.99 -29.03
CA GLU A 146 3.38 -14.85 -30.01
C GLU A 146 4.91 -14.90 -29.79
N ASP A 147 5.51 -13.81 -29.33
CA ASP A 147 6.94 -13.72 -29.03
C ASP A 147 7.33 -14.41 -27.71
N GLY A 148 6.38 -15.04 -27.02
CA GLY A 148 6.56 -15.70 -25.73
C GLY A 148 6.58 -14.74 -24.54
N ASN A 149 6.49 -13.43 -24.78
CA ASN A 149 6.48 -12.43 -23.71
C ASN A 149 5.11 -12.38 -23.03
N TRP A 150 5.14 -12.18 -21.71
CA TRP A 150 3.95 -11.97 -20.90
C TRP A 150 3.66 -10.48 -20.76
N GLU A 151 2.38 -10.12 -20.78
CA GLU A 151 1.92 -8.76 -20.49
C GLU A 151 0.50 -8.77 -19.93
N SER A 152 0.04 -7.63 -19.40
CA SER A 152 -1.38 -7.44 -19.11
C SER A 152 -2.21 -7.58 -20.39
N VAL A 153 -3.32 -8.30 -20.31
CA VAL A 153 -4.23 -8.51 -21.45
C VAL A 153 -4.75 -7.16 -21.95
N ALA A 154 -4.58 -6.90 -23.24
CA ALA A 154 -4.90 -5.64 -23.90
C ALA A 154 -5.67 -5.85 -25.21
N HIS A 155 -6.37 -4.81 -25.67
CA HIS A 155 -7.04 -4.81 -26.97
C HIS A 155 -6.03 -4.90 -28.12
N GLY A 156 -6.42 -5.48 -29.25
CA GLY A 156 -5.59 -5.59 -30.44
C GLY A 156 -4.49 -6.68 -30.42
N ASN A 157 -4.13 -7.22 -29.26
CA ASN A 157 -3.14 -8.29 -29.14
C ASN A 157 -3.78 -9.70 -29.21
N LEU A 158 -2.97 -10.68 -29.65
CA LEU A 158 -3.33 -12.08 -29.72
C LEU A 158 -2.58 -12.84 -28.63
N TYR A 159 -3.30 -13.66 -27.87
CA TYR A 159 -2.76 -14.40 -26.74
C TYR A 159 -2.83 -15.90 -26.98
N TYR A 160 -1.79 -16.62 -26.54
CA TYR A 160 -1.61 -18.07 -26.72
C TYR A 160 -1.78 -18.84 -25.40
N GLY A 161 -1.70 -18.15 -24.27
CA GLY A 161 -1.93 -18.67 -22.93
C GLY A 161 -2.19 -17.52 -21.97
N LEU A 162 -2.85 -17.79 -20.85
CA LEU A 162 -3.09 -16.80 -19.80
C LEU A 162 -2.64 -17.35 -18.45
N PHE A 163 -2.27 -16.45 -17.55
CA PHE A 163 -2.18 -16.75 -16.12
C PHE A 163 -3.17 -15.87 -15.36
N ALA A 164 -3.88 -16.49 -14.43
CA ALA A 164 -4.63 -15.81 -13.39
C ALA A 164 -3.82 -15.82 -12.10
N GLY A 165 -3.47 -14.66 -11.56
CA GLY A 165 -2.80 -14.51 -10.28
C GLY A 165 -3.77 -14.01 -9.23
N VAL A 166 -4.04 -14.81 -8.20
CA VAL A 166 -4.71 -14.35 -6.97
C VAL A 166 -3.69 -14.10 -5.88
N GLN A 167 -3.82 -13.00 -5.15
CA GLN A 167 -2.92 -12.75 -4.04
C GLN A 167 -3.07 -13.80 -2.93
N LEU A 168 -1.96 -14.33 -2.43
CA LEU A 168 -1.93 -15.39 -1.42
C LEU A 168 -2.23 -14.85 -0.01
N ALA A 169 -1.83 -13.61 0.29
CA ALA A 169 -2.07 -12.98 1.59
C ALA A 169 -2.04 -11.46 1.47
N ASN A 170 -2.76 -10.79 2.37
CA ASN A 170 -2.62 -9.37 2.65
C ASN A 170 -2.51 -9.15 4.18
N ARG A 171 -2.46 -7.89 4.61
CA ARG A 171 -2.38 -7.51 6.04
C ARG A 171 -3.55 -8.05 6.86
N SER A 172 -4.72 -8.23 6.24
CA SER A 172 -5.94 -8.67 6.94
C SER A 172 -6.07 -10.20 7.03
N SER A 173 -5.78 -10.93 5.94
CA SER A 173 -5.98 -12.37 5.89
C SER A 173 -5.13 -13.08 4.83
N ALA A 174 -4.82 -14.35 5.10
CA ALA A 174 -4.36 -15.31 4.10
C ALA A 174 -5.53 -15.73 3.18
N LEU A 175 -5.21 -16.25 1.98
CA LEU A 175 -6.16 -16.90 1.10
C LEU A 175 -6.68 -18.16 1.78
N ASN A 176 -8.00 -18.29 1.86
CA ASN A 176 -8.65 -19.43 2.51
C ASN A 176 -9.27 -20.42 1.51
N GLU A 177 -9.71 -21.58 2.00
CA GLU A 177 -10.25 -22.66 1.17
C GLU A 177 -11.56 -22.27 0.45
N ILE A 178 -12.39 -21.41 1.06
CA ILE A 178 -13.65 -20.94 0.48
C ILE A 178 -13.37 -19.99 -0.68
N GLU A 179 -12.49 -19.01 -0.46
CA GLU A 179 -12.02 -18.08 -1.48
C GLU A 179 -11.35 -18.84 -2.63
N TYR A 180 -10.46 -19.80 -2.34
CA TYR A 180 -9.84 -20.61 -3.37
C TYR A 180 -10.86 -21.41 -4.18
N SER A 181 -11.85 -22.02 -3.52
CA SER A 181 -12.91 -22.77 -4.22
C SER A 181 -13.78 -21.87 -5.10
N GLU A 182 -14.08 -20.65 -4.64
CA GLU A 182 -14.78 -19.63 -5.42
C GLU A 182 -13.95 -19.24 -6.66
N LEU A 183 -12.67 -18.93 -6.48
CA LEU A 183 -11.74 -18.61 -7.56
C LEU A 183 -11.74 -19.69 -8.64
N ILE A 184 -11.52 -20.96 -8.25
CA ILE A 184 -11.48 -22.07 -9.21
C ILE A 184 -12.80 -22.23 -9.95
N THR A 185 -13.93 -22.08 -9.25
CA THR A 185 -15.27 -22.16 -9.88
C THR A 185 -15.46 -21.06 -10.93
N ARG A 186 -15.05 -19.83 -10.61
CA ARG A 186 -15.17 -18.67 -11.50
C ARG A 186 -14.18 -18.77 -12.66
N LEU A 187 -12.94 -19.19 -12.41
CA LEU A 187 -11.95 -19.41 -13.46
C LEU A 187 -12.36 -20.50 -14.44
N ARG A 188 -13.02 -21.57 -13.99
CA ARG A 188 -13.59 -22.59 -14.90
C ARG A 188 -14.65 -22.00 -15.82
N GLN A 189 -15.55 -21.16 -15.30
CA GLN A 189 -16.54 -20.46 -16.15
C GLN A 189 -15.86 -19.58 -17.20
N ILE A 190 -14.82 -18.85 -16.79
CA ILE A 190 -14.03 -18.01 -17.70
C ILE A 190 -13.35 -18.88 -18.77
N ALA A 191 -12.76 -20.01 -18.36
CA ALA A 191 -12.06 -20.93 -19.23
C ALA A 191 -13.02 -21.54 -20.28
N ASP A 192 -14.23 -21.93 -19.87
CA ASP A 192 -15.29 -22.41 -20.76
C ASP A 192 -15.69 -21.35 -21.81
N ASP A 193 -15.78 -20.06 -21.41
CA ASP A 193 -16.17 -18.96 -22.32
C ASP A 193 -15.10 -18.62 -23.37
N ILE A 194 -13.83 -18.92 -23.09
CA ILE A 194 -12.69 -18.60 -23.96
C ILE A 194 -12.05 -19.83 -24.61
N ASP A 195 -12.65 -21.01 -24.44
CA ASP A 195 -12.15 -22.30 -24.94
C ASP A 195 -10.73 -22.59 -24.41
N ALA A 196 -10.59 -22.66 -23.08
CA ALA A 196 -9.34 -22.90 -22.37
C ALA A 196 -9.43 -24.02 -21.33
N GLU A 197 -8.30 -24.65 -21.06
CA GLU A 197 -8.13 -25.63 -19.99
C GLU A 197 -7.44 -25.00 -18.78
N LEU A 198 -7.92 -25.31 -17.57
CA LEU A 198 -7.41 -24.75 -16.32
C LEU A 198 -6.48 -25.75 -15.62
N ASP A 199 -5.22 -25.38 -15.42
CA ASP A 199 -4.30 -26.14 -14.57
C ASP A 199 -4.47 -25.70 -13.12
N VAL A 200 -5.13 -26.53 -12.31
CA VAL A 200 -5.49 -26.21 -10.93
C VAL A 200 -4.41 -26.70 -9.96
N PRO A 201 -3.72 -25.80 -9.24
CA PRO A 201 -2.73 -26.19 -8.24
C PRO A 201 -3.35 -26.98 -7.07
N ASP A 202 -2.51 -27.80 -6.41
CA ASP A 202 -2.92 -28.52 -5.19
C ASP A 202 -3.32 -27.53 -4.08
N MET A 203 -4.55 -27.69 -3.57
CA MET A 203 -5.09 -26.78 -2.56
C MET A 203 -4.24 -26.78 -1.28
N GLY A 204 -3.72 -27.94 -0.86
CA GLY A 204 -2.89 -28.04 0.35
C GLY A 204 -1.61 -27.22 0.24
N ALA A 205 -0.92 -27.28 -0.90
CA ALA A 205 0.28 -26.49 -1.20
C ALA A 205 -0.01 -24.98 -1.23
N VAL A 206 -1.12 -24.57 -1.86
CA VAL A 206 -1.54 -23.15 -1.91
C VAL A 206 -1.85 -22.63 -0.51
N MET A 207 -2.61 -23.38 0.29
CA MET A 207 -2.95 -22.99 1.68
C MET A 207 -1.71 -22.94 2.59
N ALA A 208 -0.72 -23.81 2.37
CA ALA A 208 0.54 -23.75 3.10
C ALA A 208 1.33 -22.47 2.76
N SER A 209 1.42 -22.14 1.47
CA SER A 209 2.11 -20.93 0.98
C SER A 209 1.41 -19.65 1.46
N ALA A 210 0.09 -19.59 1.37
CA ALA A 210 -0.71 -18.47 1.88
C ALA A 210 -0.52 -18.23 3.38
N ARG A 211 -0.49 -19.30 4.19
CA ARG A 211 -0.23 -19.18 5.64
C ARG A 211 1.20 -18.71 5.93
N SER A 212 2.19 -19.26 5.23
CA SER A 212 3.58 -18.84 5.39
C SER A 212 3.76 -17.35 5.06
N LEU A 213 3.14 -16.90 3.97
CA LEU A 213 3.22 -15.51 3.55
C LEU A 213 2.48 -14.57 4.50
N HIS A 214 1.30 -14.98 5.02
CA HIS A 214 0.60 -14.19 6.01
C HIS A 214 1.35 -14.12 7.36
N GLN A 215 2.05 -15.19 7.75
CA GLN A 215 2.95 -15.15 8.91
C GLN A 215 4.08 -14.15 8.69
N PHE A 216 4.68 -14.11 7.50
CA PHE A 216 5.68 -13.10 7.15
C PHE A 216 5.10 -11.69 7.27
N VAL A 217 3.91 -11.44 6.71
CA VAL A 217 3.25 -10.13 6.83
C VAL A 217 3.04 -9.76 8.30
N ALA A 218 2.61 -10.69 9.14
CA ALA A 218 2.41 -10.42 10.57
C ALA A 218 3.71 -10.16 11.35
N GLU A 219 4.83 -10.76 10.94
CA GLU A 219 6.15 -10.57 11.55
C GLU A 219 6.78 -9.23 11.16
N TYR A 220 6.58 -8.82 9.91
CA TYR A 220 7.12 -7.58 9.33
C TYR A 220 6.09 -6.43 9.30
N ASP A 221 4.98 -6.52 10.03
CA ASP A 221 3.97 -5.45 10.12
C ASP A 221 4.41 -4.30 11.04
N ALA A 222 5.46 -3.58 10.62
CA ALA A 222 6.00 -2.47 11.38
C ALA A 222 5.34 -1.13 10.99
N GLN A 223 4.74 -0.47 11.98
CA GLN A 223 4.24 0.89 11.84
C GLN A 223 4.92 1.79 12.87
N LEU A 224 5.36 2.97 12.44
CA LEU A 224 5.99 3.97 13.30
C LEU A 224 5.12 5.20 13.38
N SER A 225 4.78 5.62 14.59
CA SER A 225 4.06 6.86 14.85
C SER A 225 4.94 7.90 15.54
N VAL A 226 4.77 9.15 15.12
CA VAL A 226 5.33 10.33 15.78
C VAL A 226 4.19 11.31 16.03
N ASN A 227 4.07 11.78 17.26
CA ASN A 227 2.98 12.63 17.66
C ASN A 227 3.45 14.08 17.84
N VAL A 228 2.57 15.03 17.53
CA VAL A 228 2.77 16.45 17.84
C VAL A 228 1.66 16.87 18.79
N GLN A 229 2.04 17.21 20.02
CA GLN A 229 1.14 17.58 21.11
C GLN A 229 1.17 19.09 21.34
N ALA A 230 0.00 19.73 21.44
CA ALA A 230 -0.11 21.14 21.76
C ALA A 230 0.41 21.43 23.19
N LYS A 231 1.20 22.49 23.36
CA LYS A 231 1.67 22.92 24.70
C LYS A 231 0.61 23.71 25.47
N GLY A 232 -0.30 24.37 24.74
CA GLY A 232 -1.29 25.29 25.29
C GLY A 232 -2.68 25.01 24.75
N GLU A 233 -3.26 26.00 24.08
CA GLU A 233 -4.61 25.91 23.55
C GLU A 233 -4.70 24.87 22.41
N PRO A 234 -5.80 24.09 22.34
CA PRO A 234 -6.08 23.21 21.21
C PRO A 234 -6.15 23.98 19.87
N TRP A 235 -5.69 23.35 18.80
CA TRP A 235 -5.69 23.93 17.46
C TRP A 235 -7.05 23.77 16.77
N ALA A 236 -7.52 24.82 16.11
CA ALA A 236 -8.70 24.76 15.26
C ALA A 236 -8.44 23.93 14.00
N ILE A 237 -9.27 22.91 13.74
CA ILE A 237 -9.05 21.94 12.68
C ILE A 237 -9.11 22.60 11.29
N ASN A 238 -10.08 23.48 11.04
CA ASN A 238 -10.23 24.11 9.72
C ASN A 238 -8.97 24.89 9.28
N THR A 239 -8.35 25.61 10.23
CA THR A 239 -7.09 26.34 10.00
C THR A 239 -5.94 25.36 9.77
N LEU A 240 -5.92 24.25 10.52
CA LEU A 240 -4.91 23.21 10.45
C LEU A 240 -4.95 22.46 9.11
N LEU A 241 -6.14 22.05 8.63
CA LEU A 241 -6.32 21.41 7.33
C LEU A 241 -5.79 22.30 6.21
N THR A 242 -6.20 23.57 6.19
CA THR A 242 -5.73 24.54 5.19
C THR A 242 -4.20 24.72 5.23
N ALA A 243 -3.62 24.70 6.43
CA ALA A 243 -2.17 24.80 6.59
C ALA A 243 -1.43 23.54 6.12
N LEU A 244 -2.00 22.35 6.34
CA LEU A 244 -1.43 21.06 5.94
C LEU A 244 -1.51 20.85 4.43
N GLU A 245 -2.62 21.20 3.79
CA GLU A 245 -2.74 21.18 2.32
C GLU A 245 -1.66 22.04 1.66
N ARG A 246 -1.42 23.25 2.20
CA ARG A 246 -0.34 24.13 1.71
C ARG A 246 1.06 23.57 1.92
N GLN A 247 1.22 22.58 2.79
CA GLN A 247 2.48 21.88 3.03
C GLN A 247 2.64 20.62 2.16
N GLY A 248 1.66 20.33 1.29
CA GLY A 248 1.70 19.19 0.38
C GLY A 248 0.98 17.95 0.89
N PHE A 249 0.18 18.04 1.96
CA PHE A 249 -0.70 16.95 2.33
C PHE A 249 -1.94 16.93 1.43
N ASP A 250 -2.29 15.76 0.93
CA ASP A 250 -3.54 15.53 0.22
C ASP A 250 -4.61 15.04 1.19
N LEU A 251 -5.76 15.72 1.23
CA LEU A 251 -6.93 15.25 1.96
C LEU A 251 -7.66 14.21 1.14
N ARG A 252 -7.66 12.96 1.60
CA ARG A 252 -8.40 11.87 0.96
C ARG A 252 -9.90 11.93 1.28
N PRO A 253 -10.75 11.30 0.43
CA PRO A 253 -12.20 11.26 0.65
C PRO A 253 -12.61 10.58 1.97
N ASP A 254 -11.73 9.75 2.55
CA ASP A 254 -11.90 9.09 3.85
C ASP A 254 -11.52 9.99 5.05
N GLY A 255 -11.23 11.27 4.80
CA GLY A 255 -10.85 12.25 5.82
C GLY A 255 -9.40 12.14 6.30
N ARG A 256 -8.60 11.21 5.74
CA ARG A 256 -7.19 11.06 6.10
C ARG A 256 -6.33 12.05 5.31
N LEU A 257 -5.35 12.65 5.98
CA LEU A 257 -4.33 13.44 5.32
C LEU A 257 -3.14 12.54 4.98
N VAL A 258 -2.69 12.57 3.73
CA VAL A 258 -1.55 11.77 3.29
C VAL A 258 -0.47 12.66 2.68
N MET A 259 0.78 12.37 2.97
CA MET A 259 1.91 12.97 2.28
C MET A 259 2.27 12.05 1.11
N PRO A 260 2.18 12.50 -0.15
CA PRO A 260 2.60 11.70 -1.30
C PRO A 260 4.13 11.53 -1.32
N ASP A 261 4.60 10.43 -1.90
CA ASP A 261 6.03 10.15 -2.11
C ASP A 261 6.60 10.79 -3.39
N GLY A 262 5.73 11.32 -4.26
CA GLY A 262 6.07 11.91 -5.55
C GLY A 262 5.87 10.97 -6.74
N ASP A 263 5.74 9.67 -6.51
CA ASP A 263 5.59 8.61 -7.52
C ASP A 263 4.17 7.99 -7.52
N GLY A 264 3.24 8.63 -6.81
CA GLY A 264 1.83 8.22 -6.72
C GLY A 264 1.52 7.30 -5.52
N GLY A 265 2.50 7.01 -4.67
CA GLY A 265 2.32 6.32 -3.41
C GLY A 265 2.14 7.28 -2.22
N ILE A 266 2.22 6.72 -1.02
CA ILE A 266 2.03 7.44 0.25
C ILE A 266 3.31 7.30 1.07
N LEU A 267 3.92 8.42 1.43
CA LEU A 267 5.10 8.45 2.27
C LEU A 267 4.75 8.25 3.75
N PHE A 268 3.78 9.01 4.26
CA PHE A 268 3.20 8.82 5.58
C PHE A 268 1.82 9.48 5.64
N SER A 269 1.04 9.13 6.66
CA SER A 269 -0.28 9.72 6.89
C SER A 269 -0.29 10.57 8.15
N LEU A 270 -1.25 11.50 8.24
CA LEU A 270 -1.48 12.34 9.41
C LEU A 270 -2.95 12.22 9.83
N SER A 271 -3.15 11.96 11.12
CA SER A 271 -4.46 11.95 11.77
C SER A 271 -4.56 13.07 12.80
N THR A 272 -5.72 13.72 12.87
CA THR A 272 -6.08 14.72 13.88
C THR A 272 -6.59 14.08 15.18
N ASN A 273 -6.69 12.75 15.24
CA ASN A 273 -7.15 11.95 16.39
C ASN A 273 -8.56 12.29 16.92
N VAL A 274 -9.35 13.01 16.13
CA VAL A 274 -10.72 13.42 16.44
C VAL A 274 -11.58 13.28 15.19
N SER A 275 -12.89 13.11 15.38
CA SER A 275 -13.82 13.06 14.24
C SER A 275 -13.99 14.43 13.61
N LEU A 276 -14.45 14.46 12.36
CA LEU A 276 -14.72 15.68 11.59
C LEU A 276 -15.76 16.62 12.24
N ALA A 277 -16.55 16.12 13.21
CA ALA A 277 -17.53 16.91 13.95
C ALA A 277 -16.91 17.75 15.08
N VAL A 278 -15.65 17.47 15.46
CA VAL A 278 -14.95 18.21 16.51
C VAL A 278 -14.21 19.38 15.87
N GLU A 279 -14.32 20.58 16.46
CA GLU A 279 -13.74 21.80 15.86
C GLU A 279 -12.27 22.04 16.22
N THR A 280 -11.78 21.36 17.26
CA THR A 280 -10.40 21.52 17.76
C THR A 280 -9.70 20.20 18.06
N THR A 281 -8.38 20.17 17.94
CA THR A 281 -7.54 19.03 18.32
C THR A 281 -6.30 19.51 19.09
N SER A 282 -5.83 18.69 20.03
CA SER A 282 -4.60 18.95 20.77
C SER A 282 -3.45 18.02 20.37
N ARG A 283 -3.71 17.03 19.50
CA ARG A 283 -2.73 16.02 19.12
C ARG A 283 -2.86 15.67 17.64
N LEU A 284 -1.74 15.72 16.94
CA LEU A 284 -1.60 15.15 15.61
C LEU A 284 -0.76 13.89 15.71
N THR A 285 -1.11 12.87 14.95
CA THR A 285 -0.35 11.62 14.85
C THR A 285 0.10 11.46 13.41
N LEU A 286 1.40 11.48 13.17
CA LEU A 286 1.99 11.06 11.91
C LEU A 286 2.26 9.57 11.99
N LEU A 287 1.91 8.82 10.96
CA LEU A 287 2.06 7.37 10.88
C LEU A 287 2.77 7.00 9.59
N LEU A 288 3.92 6.34 9.74
CA LEU A 288 4.70 5.73 8.69
C LEU A 288 4.43 4.23 8.66
N ASP A 289 4.01 3.75 7.50
CA ASP A 289 3.88 2.32 7.20
C ASP A 289 5.21 1.82 6.62
N VAL A 290 6.11 1.35 7.49
CA VAL A 290 7.52 1.13 7.17
C VAL A 290 7.71 0.20 5.96
N PRO A 291 7.05 -0.97 5.88
CA PRO A 291 7.21 -1.89 4.76
C PRO A 291 6.81 -1.31 3.39
N ARG A 292 5.92 -0.32 3.36
CA ARG A 292 5.34 0.21 2.12
C ARG A 292 6.12 1.38 1.54
N VAL A 293 7.14 1.86 2.23
CA VAL A 293 7.93 3.02 1.83
C VAL A 293 9.33 2.59 1.47
N ALA A 294 9.77 2.96 0.27
CA ALA A 294 11.10 2.60 -0.20
C ALA A 294 12.19 3.35 0.60
N PRO A 295 13.34 2.71 0.90
CA PRO A 295 14.45 3.35 1.60
C PRO A 295 14.94 4.63 0.91
N ALA A 296 14.81 4.71 -0.42
CA ALA A 296 15.19 5.86 -1.23
C ALA A 296 14.42 7.16 -0.89
N HIS A 297 13.21 7.05 -0.32
CA HIS A 297 12.40 8.21 0.05
C HIS A 297 12.67 8.71 1.48
N ASP A 298 13.51 8.03 2.27
CA ASP A 298 13.80 8.38 3.67
C ASP A 298 12.51 8.71 4.46
N GLY A 299 11.52 7.80 4.42
CA GLY A 299 10.18 8.07 4.95
C GLY A 299 10.17 8.49 6.42
N PHE A 300 11.04 7.89 7.24
CA PHE A 300 11.16 8.25 8.65
C PHE A 300 11.84 9.61 8.85
N GLY A 301 12.91 9.92 8.11
CA GLY A 301 13.55 11.23 8.14
C GLY A 301 12.58 12.35 7.70
N ALA A 302 11.86 12.13 6.60
CA ALA A 302 10.83 13.06 6.12
C ALA A 302 9.70 13.27 7.13
N MET A 303 9.19 12.19 7.74
CA MET A 303 8.14 12.26 8.77
C MET A 303 8.60 13.06 9.99
N THR A 304 9.81 12.81 10.50
CA THR A 304 10.34 13.49 11.69
C THR A 304 10.64 14.97 11.42
N ALA A 305 11.17 15.29 10.24
CA ALA A 305 11.34 16.68 9.79
C ALA A 305 9.99 17.41 9.72
N CYS A 306 8.96 16.76 9.18
CA CYS A 306 7.60 17.29 9.12
C CYS A 306 7.02 17.52 10.53
N ALA A 307 7.15 16.54 11.43
CA ALA A 307 6.69 16.65 12.81
C ALA A 307 7.34 17.83 13.56
N ARG A 308 8.66 18.03 13.40
CA ARG A 308 9.36 19.19 14.00
C ARG A 308 8.89 20.52 13.45
N MET A 309 8.68 20.58 12.13
CA MET A 309 8.18 21.79 11.48
C MET A 309 6.75 22.13 11.95
N LEU A 310 5.88 21.14 12.09
CA LEU A 310 4.55 21.31 12.66
C LEU A 310 4.60 21.75 14.13
N ALA A 311 5.45 21.11 14.94
CA ALA A 311 5.65 21.50 16.34
C ALA A 311 6.12 22.97 16.46
N ALA A 312 7.05 23.41 15.61
CA ALA A 312 7.53 24.79 15.62
C ALA A 312 6.45 25.81 15.20
N ARG A 313 5.62 25.47 14.20
CA ARG A 313 4.57 26.37 13.68
C ARG A 313 3.33 26.45 14.57
N LEU A 314 2.98 25.34 15.22
CA LEU A 314 1.75 25.21 16.00
C LEU A 314 1.99 25.35 17.51
N ASP A 315 3.20 25.71 17.94
CA ASP A 315 3.62 25.70 19.35
C ASP A 315 3.33 24.35 20.05
N GLY A 316 3.75 23.28 19.38
CA GLY A 316 3.67 21.91 19.86
C GLY A 316 5.00 21.35 20.36
N VAL A 317 4.96 20.12 20.88
CA VAL A 317 6.12 19.28 21.21
C VAL A 317 5.97 17.96 20.47
N VAL A 318 7.08 17.47 19.91
CA VAL A 318 7.14 16.15 19.30
C VAL A 318 7.29 15.11 20.41
N VAL A 319 6.35 14.16 20.49
CA VAL A 319 6.27 13.14 21.53
C VAL A 319 6.05 11.75 20.93
N ASP A 320 6.51 10.72 21.64
CA ASP A 320 6.22 9.33 21.33
C ASP A 320 4.77 8.96 21.71
N ASP A 321 4.40 7.69 21.57
CA ASP A 321 3.06 7.21 21.92
C ASP A 321 2.79 7.23 23.43
N GLY A 322 3.85 7.19 24.24
CA GLY A 322 3.83 7.34 25.70
C GLY A 322 3.78 8.79 26.17
N ASN A 323 3.62 9.75 25.25
CA ASN A 323 3.69 11.19 25.49
C ASN A 323 5.05 11.67 26.05
N GLN A 324 6.13 10.92 25.82
CA GLN A 324 7.47 11.34 26.17
C GLN A 324 8.08 12.15 25.03
N PRO A 325 8.76 13.28 25.30
CA PRO A 325 9.46 14.04 24.26
C PRO A 325 10.48 13.17 23.51
N LEU A 326 10.39 13.15 22.19
CA LEU A 326 11.34 12.44 21.33
C LEU A 326 12.62 13.25 21.21
N THR A 327 13.73 12.71 21.75
CA THR A 327 15.05 13.31 21.63
C THR A 327 15.70 12.97 20.28
N ASP A 328 16.66 13.78 19.85
CA ASP A 328 17.40 13.54 18.59
C ASP A 328 18.16 12.20 18.62
N ALA A 329 18.66 11.80 19.78
CA ALA A 329 19.32 10.51 19.96
C ALA A 329 18.35 9.34 19.76
N ALA A 330 17.15 9.40 20.36
CA ALA A 330 16.13 8.37 20.20
C ALA A 330 15.64 8.27 18.73
N LEU A 331 15.51 9.40 18.05
CA LEU A 331 15.15 9.42 16.63
C LEU A 331 16.24 8.80 15.75
N THR A 332 17.52 9.01 16.08
CA THR A 332 18.63 8.38 15.37
C THR A 332 18.61 6.86 15.57
N GLU A 333 18.37 6.39 16.80
CA GLU A 333 18.26 4.97 17.10
C GLU A 333 17.11 4.29 16.34
N ILE A 334 15.94 4.95 16.25
CA ILE A 334 14.80 4.44 15.48
C ILE A 334 15.15 4.40 13.97
N ALA A 335 15.86 5.40 13.45
CA ALA A 335 16.29 5.42 12.05
C ALA A 335 17.25 4.24 11.72
N ASP A 336 18.17 3.92 12.63
CA ASP A 336 19.05 2.76 12.48
C ASP A 336 18.26 1.45 12.49
N GLN A 337 17.25 1.33 13.37
CA GLN A 337 16.34 0.17 13.40
C GLN A 337 15.53 0.03 12.11
N VAL A 338 15.02 1.13 11.55
CA VAL A 338 14.32 1.15 10.25
C VAL A 338 15.25 0.69 9.13
N THR A 339 16.50 1.12 9.14
CA THR A 339 17.50 0.71 8.13
C THR A 339 17.80 -0.80 8.23
N ALA A 340 17.94 -1.33 9.45
CA ALA A 340 18.10 -2.76 9.68
C ALA A 340 16.86 -3.56 9.24
N PHE A 341 15.66 -3.02 9.46
CA PHE A 341 14.40 -3.61 9.01
C PHE A 341 14.32 -3.70 7.49
N TYR A 342 14.69 -2.64 6.77
CA TYR A 342 14.76 -2.64 5.30
C TYR A 342 15.73 -3.70 4.76
N THR A 343 16.87 -3.90 5.43
CA THR A 343 17.85 -4.92 5.04
C THR A 343 17.26 -6.33 5.15
N GLN A 344 16.53 -6.63 6.22
CA GLN A 344 15.90 -7.95 6.42
C GLN A 344 14.78 -8.24 5.40
N MET A 345 14.02 -7.20 5.02
CA MET A 345 13.00 -7.29 3.98
C MET A 345 13.61 -7.60 2.60
N GLU A 346 14.71 -6.92 2.26
CA GLU A 346 15.48 -7.18 1.03
C GLU A 346 15.99 -8.63 0.99
N GLU A 347 16.58 -9.12 2.09
CA GLU A 347 17.05 -10.51 2.21
C GLU A 347 15.94 -11.55 2.02
N SER A 348 14.69 -11.15 2.28
CA SER A 348 13.49 -11.97 2.09
C SER A 348 12.88 -11.86 0.69
N ASN A 349 13.54 -11.19 -0.27
CA ASN A 349 13.06 -10.90 -1.63
C ASN A 349 11.76 -10.08 -1.71
N ILE A 350 11.44 -9.34 -0.64
CA ILE A 350 10.30 -8.42 -0.57
C ILE A 350 10.87 -7.07 -0.13
N PRO A 351 11.51 -6.30 -1.04
CA PRO A 351 12.04 -4.98 -0.69
C PRO A 351 10.96 -4.06 -0.16
N ALA A 352 11.27 -3.25 0.86
CA ALA A 352 10.33 -2.23 1.31
C ALA A 352 10.03 -1.21 0.19
N GLY A 353 8.77 -0.81 0.07
CA GLY A 353 8.30 0.07 -1.01
C GLY A 353 8.22 -0.56 -2.40
N SER A 354 8.58 -1.83 -2.57
CA SER A 354 8.32 -2.55 -3.81
C SER A 354 6.82 -2.74 -4.05
N VAL A 355 6.43 -3.08 -5.28
CA VAL A 355 5.05 -3.47 -5.58
C VAL A 355 4.62 -4.68 -4.74
N ARG A 356 5.52 -5.64 -4.48
CA ARG A 356 5.26 -6.77 -3.58
C ARG A 356 4.88 -6.31 -2.18
N ALA A 357 5.71 -5.49 -1.55
CA ALA A 357 5.46 -5.01 -0.20
C ALA A 357 4.17 -4.17 -0.16
N THR A 358 3.97 -3.29 -1.13
CA THR A 358 2.76 -2.47 -1.21
C THR A 358 1.49 -3.31 -1.29
N ARG A 359 1.51 -4.41 -2.04
CA ARG A 359 0.38 -5.35 -2.14
C ARG A 359 0.20 -6.17 -0.87
N LEU A 360 1.28 -6.67 -0.25
CA LEU A 360 1.19 -7.51 0.95
C LEU A 360 0.69 -6.75 2.18
N PHE A 361 1.14 -5.50 2.35
CA PHE A 361 0.84 -4.67 3.51
C PHE A 361 -0.34 -3.70 3.29
N SER A 362 -1.09 -3.85 2.18
CA SER A 362 -2.27 -3.06 1.86
C SER A 362 -3.45 -3.32 2.79
#